data_AF-A0AA35IDH7-F1
#
_entry.id   AF-A0AA35IDH7-F1
#
_cell.length_a   1.000
_cell.length_b   1.000
_cell.length_c   1.000
_cell.angle_alpha   90.00
_cell.angle_beta   90.00
_cell.angle_gamma   90.00
#
_symmetry.space_group_name_H-M   'P 1'
#
loop_
_entity.id
_entity.type
_entity.pdbx_description
1 polymer ?
#
loop_
_entity_poly.entity_id
_entity_poly.type
_entity_poly.pdbx_seq_one_letter_code
_entity_poly.pdbx_strand_id
1 'polypeptide(L)'
;MSELVMGYPEAEHGVLGAIMLASLDGDHALADDIVSQMTSGDFLYDDHAALFDVIQDCRGRGMPVDPVTVGDVQRQLPSGRGTLSFAAEPEQQRSIRGQRHGLCQAGQAVGCDPPSDRHWSLG
;
A
#
# COMPACT_ATOMS: atom_id res chain seq x y z
N MET A 1 -13.25 7.12 -30.98
CA MET A 1 -13.55 6.46 -29.69
C MET A 1 -12.24 6.30 -28.95
N SER A 2 -11.77 7.38 -28.33
CA SER A 2 -10.72 7.38 -27.32
C SER A 2 -11.03 8.58 -26.45
N GLU A 3 -12.08 8.43 -25.65
CA GLU A 3 -12.33 9.38 -24.57
C GLU A 3 -11.10 9.30 -23.68
N LEU A 4 -10.43 10.44 -23.51
CA LEU A 4 -9.25 10.56 -22.67
C LEU A 4 -9.73 10.37 -21.22
N VAL A 5 -9.91 9.11 -20.79
CA VAL A 5 -10.06 8.80 -19.38
C VAL A 5 -8.75 9.23 -18.76
N MET A 6 -8.75 10.41 -18.16
CA MET A 6 -7.67 10.89 -17.32
C MET A 6 -7.78 10.08 -16.03
N GLY A 7 -7.34 8.81 -16.09
CA GLY A 7 -7.15 7.98 -14.92
C GLY A 7 -6.09 8.62 -14.04
N TYR A 8 -6.27 8.56 -12.73
CA TYR A 8 -5.27 8.99 -11.76
C TYR A 8 -4.59 7.73 -11.22
N PRO A 9 -3.59 7.17 -11.92
CA PRO A 9 -2.88 5.98 -11.43
C PRO A 9 -2.34 6.22 -10.02
N GLU A 10 -1.95 7.45 -9.68
CA GLU A 10 -1.49 7.83 -8.36
C GLU A 10 -2.55 7.65 -7.26
N ALA A 11 -3.84 7.82 -7.58
CA ALA A 11 -4.91 7.60 -6.61
C ALA A 11 -5.06 6.11 -6.27
N GLU A 12 -5.00 5.23 -7.27
CA GLU A 12 -5.05 3.78 -7.07
C GLU A 12 -3.81 3.26 -6.35
N HIS A 13 -2.62 3.76 -6.70
CA HIS A 13 -1.39 3.53 -5.91
C HIS A 13 -1.52 4.04 -4.48
N GLY A 14 -2.24 5.15 -4.28
CA GLY A 14 -2.61 5.68 -2.97
C GLY A 14 -3.36 4.66 -2.13
N VAL A 15 -4.47 4.13 -2.67
CA VAL A 15 -5.31 3.14 -1.99
C VAL A 15 -4.54 1.85 -1.69
N LEU A 16 -3.90 1.26 -2.70
CA LEU A 16 -3.13 0.02 -2.54
C LEU A 16 -1.98 0.20 -1.53
N GLY A 17 -1.32 1.35 -1.58
CA GLY A 17 -0.25 1.70 -0.65
C GLY A 17 -0.74 1.85 0.79
N ALA A 18 -1.94 2.40 1.00
CA ALA A 18 -2.53 2.55 2.33
C ALA A 18 -2.86 1.21 2.97
N ILE A 19 -3.40 0.28 2.20
CA ILE A 19 -3.72 -1.07 2.72
C ILE A 19 -2.44 -1.80 3.13
N MET A 20 -1.40 -1.75 2.28
CA MET A 20 -0.10 -2.35 2.58
C MET A 20 0.54 -1.69 3.82
N LEU A 21 0.46 -0.37 3.92
CA LEU A 21 1.02 0.35 5.06
C LEU A 21 0.31 -0.01 6.37
N ALA A 22 -1.02 0.02 6.39
CA ALA A 22 -1.81 -0.38 7.56
C ALA A 22 -1.47 -1.81 8.00
N SER A 23 -1.33 -2.74 7.04
CA SER A 23 -0.91 -4.11 7.35
C SER A 23 0.51 -4.20 7.89
N LEU A 24 1.45 -3.40 7.39
CA LEU A 24 2.85 -3.37 7.86
C LEU A 24 2.98 -2.77 9.27
N ASP A 25 2.16 -1.77 9.59
CA ASP A 25 2.10 -1.16 10.92
C ASP A 25 1.32 -2.03 11.94
N GLY A 26 0.77 -3.16 11.50
CA GLY A 26 0.01 -4.11 12.34
C GLY A 26 -1.44 -3.68 12.60
N ASP A 27 -1.92 -2.61 11.95
CA ASP A 27 -3.30 -2.15 12.02
C ASP A 27 -4.19 -2.91 11.03
N HIS A 28 -4.43 -4.18 11.35
CA HIS A 28 -5.24 -5.07 10.51
C HIS A 28 -6.70 -4.60 10.38
N ALA A 29 -7.23 -3.94 11.42
CA ALA A 29 -8.59 -3.41 11.44
C ALA A 29 -8.74 -2.25 10.45
N LEU A 30 -7.77 -1.32 10.40
CA LEU A 30 -7.76 -0.27 9.38
C LEU A 30 -7.65 -0.85 7.97
N ALA A 31 -6.82 -1.88 7.78
CA ALA A 31 -6.72 -2.56 6.49
C ALA A 31 -8.06 -3.27 6.11
N ASP A 32 -8.77 -3.87 7.08
CA ASP A 32 -10.12 -4.43 6.91
C ASP A 32 -11.11 -3.37 6.48
N ASP A 33 -11.14 -2.26 7.21
CA ASP A 33 -12.06 -1.17 6.96
C ASP A 33 -11.88 -0.63 5.54
N ILE A 34 -10.64 -0.34 5.12
CA ILE A 34 -10.37 0.16 3.76
C ILE A 34 -10.82 -0.85 2.70
N VAL A 35 -10.44 -2.12 2.83
CA VAL A 35 -10.77 -3.17 1.85
C VAL A 35 -12.29 -3.38 1.78
N SER A 36 -13.02 -3.27 2.90
CA SER A 36 -14.46 -3.48 2.95
C SER A 36 -15.28 -2.45 2.17
N GLN A 37 -14.73 -1.27 1.87
CA GLN A 37 -15.43 -0.19 1.19
C GLN A 37 -15.36 -0.29 -0.34
N MET A 38 -14.60 -1.25 -0.89
CA MET A 38 -14.22 -1.26 -2.30
C MET A 38 -14.23 -2.67 -2.88
N THR A 39 -14.31 -2.75 -4.20
CA THR A 39 -14.17 -3.97 -4.99
C THR A 39 -13.08 -3.77 -6.03
N SER A 40 -12.55 -4.86 -6.61
CA SER A 40 -11.59 -4.76 -7.72
C SER A 40 -12.17 -4.06 -8.95
N GLY A 41 -13.50 -4.04 -9.11
CA GLY A 41 -14.19 -3.29 -10.17
C GLY A 41 -14.14 -1.77 -10.03
N ASP A 42 -13.70 -1.25 -8.88
CA ASP A 42 -13.52 0.19 -8.66
C ASP A 42 -12.16 0.71 -9.18
N PHE A 43 -11.26 -0.18 -9.60
CA PHE A 43 -9.97 0.16 -10.19
C PHE A 43 -10.09 0.27 -11.72
N LEU A 44 -9.48 1.31 -12.30
CA LEU A 44 -9.44 1.50 -13.74
C LEU A 44 -8.39 0.63 -14.42
N TYR A 45 -7.27 0.33 -13.72
CA TYR A 45 -6.16 -0.43 -14.29
C TYR A 45 -6.22 -1.91 -13.85
N ASP A 46 -6.22 -2.82 -14.82
CA ASP A 46 -6.35 -4.28 -14.58
C ASP A 46 -5.29 -4.82 -13.62
N ASP A 47 -4.04 -4.34 -13.71
CA ASP A 47 -2.96 -4.74 -12.81
C ASP A 47 -3.22 -4.31 -11.36
N HIS A 48 -3.84 -3.14 -11.15
CA HIS A 48 -4.19 -2.65 -9.83
C HIS A 48 -5.39 -3.41 -9.26
N ALA A 49 -6.41 -3.66 -10.09
CA ALA A 49 -7.56 -4.49 -9.76
C ALA A 49 -7.11 -5.90 -9.32
N ALA A 50 -6.22 -6.52 -10.10
CA ALA A 50 -5.65 -7.82 -9.78
C ALA A 50 -4.80 -7.79 -8.50
N LEU A 51 -3.99 -6.74 -8.29
CA LEU A 51 -3.27 -6.59 -7.03
C LEU A 51 -4.24 -6.47 -5.83
N PHE A 52 -5.35 -5.74 -5.98
CA PHE A 52 -6.37 -5.66 -4.94
C PHE A 52 -7.00 -7.03 -4.63
N ASP A 53 -7.29 -7.84 -5.65
CA ASP A 53 -7.79 -9.21 -5.44
C ASP A 53 -6.78 -10.09 -4.68
N VAL A 54 -5.48 -9.98 -4.97
CA VAL A 54 -4.43 -10.69 -4.22
C VAL A 54 -4.38 -10.21 -2.77
N ILE A 55 -4.53 -8.91 -2.54
CA ILE A 55 -4.61 -8.34 -1.20
C ILE A 55 -5.80 -8.96 -0.44
N GLN A 56 -6.97 -9.06 -1.07
CA GLN A 56 -8.13 -9.71 -0.46
C GLN A 56 -7.86 -11.19 -0.13
N ASP A 57 -7.20 -11.95 -1.01
CA ASP A 57 -6.84 -13.35 -0.74
C ASP A 57 -5.88 -13.48 0.46
N CYS A 58 -4.82 -12.67 0.49
CA CYS A 58 -3.88 -12.61 1.62
C CYS A 58 -4.62 -12.38 2.93
N ARG A 59 -5.54 -11.40 2.97
CA ARG A 59 -6.32 -11.06 4.16
C ARG A 59 -7.30 -12.15 4.55
N GLY A 60 -8.00 -12.75 3.58
CA GLY A 60 -8.88 -13.91 3.81
C GLY A 60 -8.15 -15.12 4.40
N ARG A 61 -6.84 -15.22 4.16
CA ARG A 61 -5.94 -16.26 4.69
C ARG A 61 -5.22 -15.86 5.98
N GLY A 62 -5.44 -14.64 6.50
CA GLY A 62 -4.73 -14.11 7.67
C GLY A 62 -3.24 -13.87 7.43
N MET A 63 -2.82 -13.66 6.18
CA MET A 63 -1.45 -13.36 5.80
C MET A 63 -1.20 -11.84 5.81
N PRO A 64 0.02 -11.39 6.13
CA PRO A 64 0.38 -9.97 6.02
C PRO A 64 0.28 -9.51 4.56
N VAL A 65 -0.10 -8.25 4.36
CA VAL A 65 -0.18 -7.63 3.04
C VAL A 65 1.04 -6.76 2.81
N ASP A 66 2.11 -7.37 2.32
CA ASP A 66 3.35 -6.70 1.92
C ASP A 66 3.80 -7.17 0.52
N PRO A 67 4.70 -6.44 -0.16
CA PRO A 67 5.13 -6.77 -1.53
C PRO A 67 5.68 -8.19 -1.72
N VAL A 68 6.33 -8.76 -0.70
CA VAL A 68 6.85 -10.13 -0.77
C VAL A 68 5.69 -11.11 -0.70
N THR A 69 4.82 -10.93 0.28
CA THR A 69 3.69 -11.85 0.50
C THR A 69 2.73 -11.88 -0.69
N VAL A 70 2.36 -10.73 -1.24
CA VAL A 70 1.48 -10.68 -2.43
C VAL A 70 2.15 -11.30 -3.66
N GLY A 71 3.48 -11.16 -3.78
CA GLY A 71 4.26 -11.79 -4.85
C GLY A 71 4.35 -13.31 -4.74
N ASP A 72 4.32 -13.84 -3.52
CA ASP A 72 4.30 -15.28 -3.26
C ASP A 72 2.91 -15.88 -3.53
N VAL A 73 1.84 -15.15 -3.19
CA VAL A 73 0.45 -15.58 -3.46
C VAL A 73 0.15 -15.57 -4.95
N GLN A 74 0.53 -14.51 -5.66
CA GLN A 74 0.37 -14.41 -7.10
C GLN A 74 1.67 -13.91 -7.73
N ARG A 75 2.31 -14.75 -8.55
CA ARG A 75 3.60 -14.39 -9.15
C ARG A 75 3.52 -13.36 -10.27
N GLN A 76 2.44 -13.35 -11.03
CA GLN A 76 2.29 -12.51 -12.22
C GLN A 76 0.93 -11.83 -12.25
N LEU A 77 0.92 -10.56 -12.66
CA LEU A 77 -0.27 -9.76 -12.92
C LEU A 77 -0.82 -10.00 -14.35
N PRO A 78 -2.04 -9.54 -14.68
CA PRO A 78 -2.63 -9.68 -16.02
C PRO A 78 -1.75 -9.15 -17.14
N SER A 79 -0.97 -8.09 -16.90
CA SER A 79 0.02 -7.57 -17.86
C SER A 79 1.21 -8.49 -18.11
N GLY A 80 1.36 -9.56 -17.33
CA GLY A 80 2.53 -10.46 -17.32
C GLY A 80 3.70 -9.95 -16.46
N ARG A 81 3.56 -8.79 -15.81
CA ARG A 81 4.56 -8.26 -14.87
C ARG A 81 4.60 -9.07 -13.58
N GLY A 82 5.77 -9.14 -12.96
CA GLY A 82 5.92 -9.79 -11.66
C GLY A 82 5.24 -8.98 -10.56
N THR A 83 4.34 -9.59 -9.80
CA THR A 83 3.56 -8.89 -8.75
C THR A 83 4.43 -8.29 -7.66
N LEU A 84 5.48 -9.01 -7.22
CA LEU A 84 6.46 -8.47 -6.26
C LEU A 84 7.12 -7.22 -6.81
N SER A 85 7.60 -7.29 -8.05
CA SER A 85 8.27 -6.16 -8.70
C SER A 85 7.33 -4.98 -8.80
N PHE A 86 6.09 -5.21 -9.21
CA PHE A 86 5.03 -4.20 -9.30
C PHE A 86 4.73 -3.56 -7.93
N ALA A 87 4.47 -4.36 -6.90
CA ALA A 87 4.19 -3.86 -5.55
C ALA A 87 5.40 -3.16 -4.89
N ALA A 88 6.61 -3.48 -5.35
CA ALA A 88 7.85 -2.86 -4.90
C ALA A 88 8.33 -1.70 -5.80
N GLU A 89 7.58 -1.30 -6.81
CA GLU A 89 8.01 -0.23 -7.71
C GLU A 89 8.11 1.13 -7.02
N PRO A 90 8.93 2.06 -7.56
CA PRO A 90 9.13 3.37 -6.95
C PRO A 90 7.84 4.14 -6.72
N GLU A 91 6.86 4.02 -7.62
CA GLU A 91 5.56 4.70 -7.53
C GLU A 91 4.75 4.19 -6.34
N GLN A 92 4.66 2.86 -6.21
CA GLN A 92 4.00 2.20 -5.08
C GLN A 92 4.72 2.47 -3.76
N GLN A 93 6.05 2.39 -3.75
CA GLN A 93 6.85 2.73 -2.56
C GLN A 93 6.74 4.21 -2.18
N ARG A 94 6.60 5.11 -3.16
CA ARG A 94 6.43 6.54 -2.93
C ARG A 94 5.09 6.81 -2.27
N SER A 95 4.03 6.11 -2.67
CA SER A 95 2.72 6.14 -2.00
C SER A 95 2.85 5.75 -0.53
N ILE A 96 3.38 4.55 -0.24
CA ILE A 96 3.57 4.02 1.12
C ILE A 96 4.41 4.99 1.97
N ARG A 97 5.54 5.47 1.44
CA ARG A 97 6.41 6.41 2.15
C ARG A 97 5.75 7.78 2.36
N GLY A 98 5.01 8.27 1.38
CA GLY A 98 4.30 9.56 1.47
C GLY A 98 3.27 9.54 2.59
N GLN A 99 2.51 8.45 2.73
CA GLN A 99 1.52 8.27 3.78
C GLN A 99 2.14 8.17 5.17
N ARG A 100 3.26 7.45 5.32
CA ARG A 100 4.01 7.44 6.59
C ARG A 100 4.45 8.84 7.00
N HIS A 101 5.01 9.62 6.07
CA HIS A 101 5.40 11.01 6.38
C HIS A 101 4.19 11.87 6.75
N GLY A 102 3.05 11.71 6.07
CA GLY A 102 1.81 12.41 6.41
C GLY A 102 1.28 12.07 7.80
N LEU A 103 1.26 10.78 8.17
CA LEU A 103 0.85 10.31 9.50
C LEU A 103 1.77 10.82 10.62
N CYS A 104 3.08 10.87 10.37
CA CYS A 104 4.05 11.48 11.30
C CYS A 104 3.76 12.97 11.52
N GLN A 105 3.43 13.72 10.45
CA GLN A 105 3.10 15.14 10.55
C GLN A 105 1.74 15.40 11.22
N ALA A 106 0.78 14.49 11.04
CA ALA A 106 -0.55 14.56 11.65
C ALA A 106 -0.58 14.15 13.13
N GLY A 107 0.55 13.69 13.70
CA GLY A 107 0.65 13.31 15.12
C GLY A 107 -0.15 12.04 15.49
N GLN A 108 -0.54 11.23 14.51
CA GLN A 108 -1.36 10.02 14.72
C GLN A 108 -0.54 8.71 14.75
N ALA A 109 0.76 8.75 14.45
CA ALA A 109 1.62 7.59 14.61
C ALA A 109 2.03 7.44 16.08
N VAL A 110 1.39 6.50 16.78
CA VAL A 110 1.87 5.98 18.07
C VAL A 110 3.28 5.41 17.82
N GLY A 111 4.32 6.12 18.26
CA GLY A 111 5.72 5.72 18.06
C GLY A 111 6.61 6.69 17.26
N CYS A 112 6.12 7.88 16.88
CA CYS A 112 7.01 8.98 16.56
C CYS A 112 7.55 9.59 17.86
N ASP A 113 8.58 8.99 18.45
CA ASP A 113 9.50 9.80 19.25
C ASP A 113 10.04 10.89 18.31
N PRO A 114 9.88 12.19 18.61
CA PRO A 114 10.62 13.21 17.90
C PRO A 114 12.11 12.87 18.03
N PRO A 115 12.96 13.22 17.05
CA PRO A 115 14.40 13.10 17.25
C PRO A 115 14.74 13.92 18.48
N SER A 116 14.96 13.24 19.62
CA SER A 116 15.41 13.88 20.83
C SER A 116 16.68 14.61 20.46
N ASP A 117 16.70 15.92 20.70
CA ASP A 117 17.88 16.77 20.65
C ASP A 117 18.98 16.15 21.54
N ARG A 118 19.70 15.16 21.01
CA ARG A 118 20.94 14.68 21.60
C ARG A 118 22.03 15.65 21.18
N HIS A 119 22.03 16.75 21.91
CA HIS A 119 23.23 17.51 22.21
C HIS A 119 24.26 16.50 22.75
N TRP A 120 25.19 16.08 21.89
CA TRP A 120 26.33 15.27 22.31
C TRP A 120 27.28 16.15 23.14
N SER A 121 26.97 16.30 24.42
CA SER A 121 27.94 16.78 25.39
C SER A 121 28.85 15.61 25.76
N LEU A 122 30.01 15.54 25.11
CA LEU A 122 31.14 14.72 25.55
C LEU A 122 31.64 15.27 26.89
N GLY A 123 31.48 14.48 27.95
CA GLY A 123 32.05 14.70 29.28
C GLY A 123 32.45 13.35 29.87
#